data_AF-A0A9Q3GV15-F1
#
_entry.id   AF-A0A9Q3GV15-F1
#
_cell.length_a   1.000
_cell.length_b   1.000
_cell.length_c   1.000
_cell.angle_alpha   90.00
_cell.angle_beta   90.00
_cell.angle_gamma   90.00
#
_symmetry.space_group_name_H-M   'P 1'
#
loop_
_entity.id
_entity.type
_entity.pdbx_description
1 polymer ?
#
loop_
_entity_poly.entity_id
_entity_poly.type
_entity_poly.pdbx_seq_one_letter_code
_entity_poly.pdbx_strand_id
1 'polypeptide(L)'
;MSTQNCLEELLNEFREGQFSTSLTSKQEAYFSENAEENRPEFAIGEEPLGKIRGHYIELYSDVERPYPPILRRPPYQASLKTRKEIEKHINELLDMDFIRKI
;
A
#
# COMPACT_ATOMS: atom_id res chain seq x y z
N MET A 1 21.27 -20.43 -11.89
CA MET A 1 20.38 -20.58 -10.72
C MET A 1 19.01 -20.96 -11.26
N SER A 2 18.28 -21.87 -10.60
CA SER A 2 17.01 -22.41 -11.11
C SER A 2 15.96 -21.30 -11.21
N THR A 3 15.32 -21.12 -12.37
CA THR A 3 14.26 -20.12 -12.62
C THR A 3 13.05 -20.27 -11.68
N GLN A 4 12.87 -21.44 -11.09
CA GLN A 4 11.80 -21.71 -10.12
C GLN A 4 11.99 -20.94 -8.80
N ASN A 5 13.23 -20.74 -8.33
CA ASN A 5 13.49 -20.01 -7.09
C ASN A 5 13.17 -18.52 -7.23
N CYS A 6 13.46 -17.94 -8.39
CA CYS A 6 13.18 -16.53 -8.69
C CYS A 6 11.68 -16.20 -8.64
N LEU A 7 10.83 -17.07 -9.21
CA LEU A 7 9.39 -16.89 -9.20
C LEU A 7 8.77 -16.99 -7.80
N GLU A 8 9.26 -17.92 -6.99
CA GLU A 8 8.83 -18.07 -5.60
C GLU A 8 9.26 -16.85 -4.75
N GLU A 9 10.45 -16.31 -4.98
CA GLU A 9 10.91 -15.06 -4.35
C GLU A 9 10.03 -13.88 -4.74
N LEU A 10 9.72 -13.70 -6.03
CA LEU A 10 8.80 -12.66 -6.51
C LEU A 10 7.39 -12.80 -5.91
N LEU A 11 6.84 -14.02 -5.83
CA LEU A 11 5.54 -14.23 -5.21
C LEU A 11 5.52 -13.91 -3.72
N ASN A 12 6.59 -14.23 -2.99
CA ASN A 12 6.70 -13.90 -1.58
C ASN A 12 6.77 -12.38 -1.36
N GLU A 13 7.27 -11.62 -2.34
CA GLU A 13 7.27 -10.16 -2.34
C GLU A 13 5.90 -9.56 -2.63
N PHE A 14 5.10 -10.19 -3.50
CA PHE A 14 3.73 -9.79 -3.76
C PHE A 14 2.78 -10.26 -2.66
N ARG A 15 2.43 -9.37 -1.72
CA ARG A 15 1.54 -9.67 -0.57
C ARG A 15 0.25 -10.44 -0.92
N GLU A 16 -0.33 -10.24 -2.11
CA GLU A 16 -1.58 -10.88 -2.56
C GLU A 16 -1.50 -11.45 -3.99
N GLY A 17 -0.29 -11.69 -4.51
CA GLY A 17 -0.11 -12.16 -5.90
C GLY A 17 -0.42 -13.65 -6.09
N GLN A 18 -1.05 -14.00 -7.22
CA GLN A 18 -1.20 -15.40 -7.67
C GLN A 18 -0.93 -15.51 -9.18
N PHE A 19 -0.23 -16.56 -9.59
CA PHE A 19 -0.09 -16.91 -11.00
C PHE A 19 -1.28 -17.72 -11.50
N SER A 20 -1.63 -17.52 -12.77
CA SER A 20 -2.64 -18.33 -13.44
C SER A 20 -2.12 -19.75 -13.66
N THR A 21 -2.96 -20.75 -13.41
CA THR A 21 -2.65 -22.17 -13.64
C THR A 21 -2.59 -22.55 -15.12
N SER A 22 -2.96 -21.64 -16.02
CA SER A 22 -2.96 -21.85 -17.47
C SER A 22 -1.66 -21.45 -18.18
N LEU A 23 -0.65 -20.98 -17.46
CA LEU A 23 0.60 -20.51 -18.05
C LEU A 23 1.46 -21.67 -18.53
N THR A 24 2.09 -21.49 -19.69
CA THR A 24 3.10 -22.44 -20.19
C THR A 24 4.47 -22.09 -19.60
N SER A 25 5.36 -23.06 -19.44
CA SER A 25 6.70 -22.84 -18.86
C SER A 25 7.54 -21.78 -19.59
N LYS A 26 7.29 -21.56 -20.89
CA LYS A 26 7.93 -20.47 -21.66
C LYS A 26 7.41 -19.08 -21.27
N GLN A 27 6.13 -18.96 -20.97
CA GLN A 27 5.49 -17.70 -20.56
C GLN A 27 5.89 -17.33 -19.14
N GLU A 28 6.00 -18.32 -18.25
CA GLU A 28 6.52 -18.14 -16.90
C GLU A 28 7.95 -17.62 -16.91
N ALA A 29 8.83 -18.23 -17.71
CA ALA A 29 10.22 -17.79 -17.84
C ALA A 29 10.31 -16.35 -18.38
N TYR A 30 9.56 -16.03 -19.44
CA TYR A 30 9.49 -14.68 -20.00
C TYR A 30 8.97 -13.65 -18.99
N PHE A 31 7.92 -14.00 -18.23
CA PHE A 31 7.39 -13.13 -17.20
C PHE A 31 8.41 -12.90 -16.09
N SER A 32 9.11 -13.94 -15.64
CA SER A 32 10.12 -13.84 -14.58
C SER A 32 11.21 -12.86 -14.97
N GLU A 33 11.77 -13.02 -16.17
CA GLU A 33 12.81 -12.15 -16.71
C GLU A 33 12.33 -10.69 -16.79
N ASN A 34 11.15 -10.47 -17.36
CA ASN A 34 10.59 -9.11 -17.49
C ASN A 34 10.20 -8.49 -16.14
N ALA A 35 9.78 -9.29 -15.16
CA ALA A 35 9.45 -8.84 -13.82
C ALA A 35 10.72 -8.50 -13.01
N GLU A 36 11.81 -9.23 -13.20
CA GLU A 36 13.11 -8.89 -12.63
C GLU A 36 13.68 -7.60 -13.24
N GLU A 37 13.60 -7.44 -14.57
CA GLU A 37 14.08 -6.22 -15.25
C GLU A 37 13.31 -4.97 -14.81
N ASN A 38 11.98 -5.08 -14.66
CA ASN A 38 11.11 -3.96 -14.27
C ASN A 38 10.73 -3.98 -12.79
N ARG A 39 11.49 -4.72 -11.96
CA ARG A 39 11.26 -4.85 -10.51
C ARG A 39 10.97 -3.54 -9.78
N PRO A 40 11.67 -2.40 -10.03
CA PRO A 40 11.38 -1.15 -9.32
C PRO A 40 10.05 -0.48 -9.71
N GLU A 41 9.42 -0.89 -10.82
CA GLU A 41 8.13 -0.34 -11.25
C GLU A 41 6.95 -1.01 -10.54
N PHE A 42 7.16 -2.20 -9.99
CA PHE A 42 6.16 -2.90 -9.21
C PHE A 42 6.08 -2.29 -7.81
N ALA A 43 4.86 -2.21 -7.28
CA ALA A 43 4.59 -1.82 -5.89
C ALA A 43 4.98 -2.96 -4.93
N ILE A 44 6.26 -3.32 -4.93
CA ILE A 44 6.88 -4.25 -3.99
C ILE A 44 7.01 -3.50 -2.67
N GLY A 45 6.59 -4.12 -1.57
CA GLY A 45 6.34 -3.48 -0.27
C GLY A 45 7.54 -2.79 0.41
N GLU A 46 8.68 -2.65 -0.26
CA GLU A 46 9.87 -1.94 0.23
C GLU A 46 9.81 -0.42 -0.02
N GLU A 47 9.07 0.06 -1.02
CA GLU A 47 8.88 1.49 -1.22
C GLU A 47 7.53 1.98 -0.66
N PRO A 48 7.52 2.91 0.30
CA PRO A 48 6.28 3.48 0.79
C PRO A 48 5.61 4.26 -0.35
N LEU A 49 4.35 3.93 -0.66
CA LEU A 49 3.52 4.60 -1.67
C LEU A 49 3.48 6.13 -1.50
N GLY A 50 3.78 6.64 -0.30
CA GLY A 50 3.85 8.07 0.03
C GLY A 50 5.15 8.79 -0.36
N LYS A 51 6.15 8.13 -0.97
CA LYS A 51 7.45 8.75 -1.30
C LYS A 51 7.44 9.63 -2.56
N ILE A 52 6.27 9.88 -3.15
CA ILE A 52 6.13 10.77 -4.31
C ILE A 52 6.34 12.22 -3.87
N ARG A 53 7.53 12.77 -4.13
CA ARG A 53 7.89 14.15 -3.78
C ARG A 53 7.25 15.13 -4.78
N GLY A 54 6.70 16.24 -4.29
CA GLY A 54 6.26 17.36 -5.12
C GLY A 54 4.74 17.47 -5.34
N HIS A 55 3.94 16.51 -4.87
CA HIS A 55 2.47 16.57 -4.97
C HIS A 55 1.81 17.05 -3.67
N TYR A 56 2.42 18.03 -3.00
CA TYR A 56 1.84 18.62 -1.80
C TYR A 56 0.64 19.49 -2.18
N ILE A 57 -0.48 19.30 -1.48
CA ILE A 57 -1.67 20.12 -1.64
C ILE A 57 -1.70 21.14 -0.51
N GLU A 58 -1.70 22.42 -0.87
CA GLU A 58 -1.96 23.51 0.06
C GLU A 58 -3.46 23.76 0.12
N LEU A 59 -4.06 23.53 1.29
CA LEU A 59 -5.47 23.76 1.53
C LEU A 59 -5.65 25.10 2.24
N TYR A 60 -6.35 26.01 1.57
CA TYR A 60 -6.69 27.33 2.11
C TYR A 60 -8.14 27.32 2.63
N SER A 61 -8.38 28.01 3.75
CA SER A 61 -9.73 28.22 4.27
C SER A 61 -10.22 29.61 3.84
N ASP A 62 -11.38 29.67 3.19
CA ASP A 62 -12.01 30.92 2.78
C ASP A 62 -12.62 31.72 3.95
N VAL A 63 -12.45 31.24 5.18
CA VAL A 63 -13.06 31.84 6.38
C VAL A 63 -12.02 32.64 7.15
N GLU A 64 -12.32 33.91 7.37
CA GLU A 64 -11.53 34.77 8.25
C GLU A 64 -11.84 34.49 9.72
N ARG A 65 -10.90 34.81 10.63
CA ARG A 65 -11.10 34.57 12.06
C ARG A 65 -12.35 35.33 12.57
N PRO A 66 -13.12 34.75 13.51
CA PRO A 66 -12.87 33.49 14.21
C PRO A 66 -13.30 32.26 13.40
N TYR A 67 -12.44 31.24 13.38
CA TYR A 67 -12.76 29.97 12.72
C TYR A 67 -13.97 29.29 13.38
N PRO A 68 -14.74 28.47 12.62
CA PRO A 68 -15.81 27.68 13.19
C PRO A 68 -15.29 26.83 14.37
N PRO A 69 -16.05 26.71 15.47
CA PRO A 69 -15.66 25.82 16.55
C PRO A 69 -15.48 24.40 16.00
N ILE A 70 -14.35 23.78 16.34
CA ILE A 70 -14.03 22.42 15.90
C ILE A 70 -15.21 21.52 16.24
N LEU A 71 -15.81 20.91 15.22
CA LEU A 71 -16.84 19.89 15.37
C LEU A 71 -16.22 18.63 16.00
N ARG A 72 -16.01 18.65 17.32
CA ARG A 72 -15.59 17.47 18.09
C ARG A 72 -16.80 16.59 18.37
N ARG A 73 -17.31 15.93 17.34
CA ARG A 73 -18.19 14.79 17.58
C ARG A 73 -17.31 13.63 18.05
N PRO A 74 -17.66 12.93 19.15
CA PRO A 74 -16.96 11.72 19.50
C PRO A 74 -17.05 10.74 18.32
N PRO A 75 -15.99 9.96 18.05
CA PRO A 75 -16.07 8.93 17.01
C PRO A 75 -17.20 7.96 17.32
N TYR A 76 -17.92 7.54 16.28
CA TYR A 76 -18.99 6.57 16.41
C TYR A 76 -18.48 5.27 17.04
N GLN A 77 -19.30 4.65 17.89
CA GLN A 77 -18.93 3.38 18.48
C GLN A 77 -18.93 2.28 17.42
N ALA A 78 -17.76 1.68 17.21
CA ALA A 78 -17.60 0.50 16.36
C ALA A 78 -17.68 -0.79 17.20
N SER A 79 -18.16 -1.88 16.58
CA SER A 79 -18.15 -3.20 17.20
C SER A 79 -16.72 -3.68 17.49
N LEU A 80 -16.53 -4.60 18.44
CA LEU A 80 -15.20 -5.16 18.76
C LEU A 80 -14.54 -5.82 17.55
N LYS A 81 -15.32 -6.54 16.73
CA LYS A 81 -14.83 -7.16 15.49
C LYS A 81 -14.36 -6.08 14.52
N THR A 82 -15.20 -5.08 14.28
CA THR A 82 -14.88 -3.97 13.36
C THR A 82 -13.64 -3.20 13.81
N ARG A 83 -13.47 -2.96 15.12
CA ARG A 83 -12.28 -2.29 15.65
C ARG A 83 -11.00 -3.03 15.34
N LYS A 84 -10.97 -4.35 15.52
CA LYS A 84 -9.78 -5.18 15.24
C LYS A 84 -9.37 -5.13 13.76
N GLU A 85 -10.34 -5.22 12.85
CA GLU A 85 -10.06 -5.12 11.41
C GLU A 85 -9.55 -3.73 11.02
N ILE A 86 -10.18 -2.67 11.56
CA ILE A 86 -9.73 -1.29 11.33
C ILE A 86 -8.33 -1.08 11.88
N GLU A 87 -8.02 -1.61 13.08
CA GLU A 87 -6.72 -1.49 13.71
C GLU A 87 -5.61 -2.13 12.87
N LYS A 88 -5.87 -3.28 12.24
CA LYS A 88 -4.96 -3.91 11.29
C LYS A 88 -4.59 -2.94 10.15
N HIS A 89 -5.59 -2.34 9.51
CA HIS A 89 -5.37 -1.40 8.41
C HIS A 89 -4.73 -0.08 8.85
N ILE A 90 -5.06 0.41 10.05
CA ILE A 90 -4.40 1.60 10.62
C ILE A 90 -2.91 1.32 10.79
N ASN A 91 -2.53 0.15 11.31
CA ASN A 91 -1.13 -0.22 11.48
C ASN A 91 -0.41 -0.32 10.12
N GLU A 92 -1.04 -0.93 9.11
CA GLU A 92 -0.49 -0.97 7.74
C GLU A 92 -0.24 0.44 7.18
N LEU A 93 -1.17 1.38 7.39
CA LEU A 93 -1.03 2.76 6.92
C LEU A 93 0.00 3.58 7.71
N LEU A 94 0.21 3.26 8.99
CA LEU A 94 1.27 3.84 9.81
C LEU A 94 2.65 3.37 9.33
N ASP A 95 2.81 2.07 9.07
CA ASP A 95 4.05 1.48 8.58
C ASP A 95 4.44 2.04 7.20
N MET A 96 3.45 2.43 6.39
CA MET A 96 3.66 3.06 5.08
C MET A 96 3.90 4.58 5.15
N ASP A 97 3.95 5.18 6.34
CA ASP A 97 4.04 6.64 6.57
C ASP A 97 2.91 7.45 5.88
N PHE A 98 1.77 6.80 5.59
CA PHE A 98 0.63 7.45 4.94
C PHE A 98 -0.19 8.28 5.94
N ILE A 99 -0.32 7.78 7.17
CA ILE A 99 -0.91 8.51 8.29
C ILE A 99 0.12 8.68 9.41
N ARG A 100 -0.02 9.73 10.21
CA ARG A 100 0.84 9.98 11.37
C ARG A 100 0.03 10.45 12.57
N LYS A 101 0.58 10.22 13.76
CA LYS A 101 0.06 10.82 14.99
C LYS A 101 0.38 12.32 14.99
N ILE A 102 -0.64 13.15 15.21
CA ILE A 102 -0.55 14.61 15.34
C ILE A 102 -0.76 15.00 16.80
#